data_AF-A0A6G7SQ62-F1
#
_entry.id   AF-A0A6G7SQ62-F1
#
_cell.length_a   1.000
_cell.length_b   1.000
_cell.length_c   1.000
_cell.angle_alpha   90.00
_cell.angle_beta   90.00
_cell.angle_gamma   90.00
#
_symmetry.space_group_name_H-M   'P 1'
#
loop_
_entity.id
_entity.type
_entity.pdbx_description
1 polymer ?
#
loop_
_entity_poly.entity_id
_entity_poly.type
_entity_poly.pdbx_seq_one_letter_code
_entity_poly.pdbx_strand_id
1 'polypeptide(L)'
;MLPPELPPLPALTRAEGELIDHYLEVLDLLGRINPARGGGTYTGLRAAQALVTKAAGLRDALALMHNRGESELHRETLTRALRVLDGERRAGLVTVPPDEDV
;
A
#
# COMPACT_ATOMS: atom_id res chain seq x y z
N MET A 1 4.19 -28.99 -5.33
CA MET A 1 5.47 -28.26 -5.26
C MET A 1 5.33 -27.16 -4.23
N LEU A 2 6.32 -26.96 -3.36
CA LEU A 2 6.34 -25.82 -2.45
C LEU A 2 6.49 -24.55 -3.32
N PRO A 3 5.71 -23.47 -3.08
CA PRO A 3 5.95 -22.21 -3.79
C PRO A 3 7.41 -21.77 -3.57
N PRO A 4 8.05 -21.15 -4.57
CA PRO A 4 9.40 -20.64 -4.42
C PRO A 4 9.49 -19.72 -3.20
N GLU A 5 10.55 -19.85 -2.41
CA GLU A 5 10.77 -18.95 -1.26
C GLU A 5 10.78 -17.50 -1.75
N LEU A 6 9.97 -16.66 -1.08
CA LEU A 6 10.01 -15.22 -1.33
C LEU A 6 11.40 -14.71 -0.93
N PRO A 7 11.99 -13.79 -1.72
CA PRO A 7 13.24 -13.16 -1.31
C PRO A 7 13.04 -12.48 0.05
N PRO A 8 14.09 -12.44 0.91
CA PRO A 8 13.96 -11.84 2.22
C PRO A 8 13.60 -10.35 2.09
N LEU A 9 12.82 -9.84 3.05
CA LEU A 9 12.54 -8.42 3.15
C LEU A 9 13.87 -7.66 3.28
N PRO A 10 14.13 -6.63 2.45
CA PRO A 10 15.35 -5.85 2.58
C PRO A 10 15.38 -5.11 3.92
N ALA A 11 16.58 -4.72 4.35
CA ALA A 11 16.72 -3.86 5.52
C ALA A 11 16.09 -2.49 5.22
N LEU A 12 15.08 -2.13 6.01
CA LEU A 12 14.40 -0.84 5.95
C LEU A 12 14.78 -0.03 7.19
N THR A 13 14.93 1.28 7.02
CA THR A 13 14.87 2.17 8.16
C THR A 13 13.46 2.10 8.78
N ARG A 14 13.33 2.56 10.02
CA ARG A 14 12.00 2.64 10.66
C ARG A 14 11.02 3.51 9.85
N ALA A 15 11.48 4.62 9.31
CA ALA A 15 10.63 5.54 8.54
C ALA A 15 10.20 4.92 7.19
N GLU A 16 11.09 4.20 6.51
CA GLU A 16 10.75 3.45 5.29
C GLU A 16 9.76 2.32 5.57
N GLY A 17 9.88 1.64 6.71
CA GLY A 17 8.90 0.64 7.17
C GLY A 17 7.52 1.26 7.40
N GLU A 18 7.46 2.35 8.18
CA GLU A 18 6.22 3.08 8.46
C GLU A 18 5.58 3.64 7.16
N LEU A 19 6.40 4.11 6.21
CA LEU A 19 5.96 4.53 4.88
C LEU A 19 5.28 3.39 4.12
N ILE A 20 5.92 2.22 4.04
CA ILE A 20 5.40 1.05 3.32
C ILE A 20 4.13 0.52 3.98
N ASP A 21 4.12 0.40 5.31
CA ASP A 21 2.97 -0.13 6.04
C ASP A 21 1.73 0.74 5.79
N HIS A 22 1.86 2.06 5.96
CA HIS A 22 0.76 2.97 5.69
C HIS A 22 0.37 3.02 4.21
N TYR A 23 1.33 2.92 3.29
CA TYR A 23 1.05 2.87 1.85
C TYR A 23 0.20 1.64 1.49
N LEU A 24 0.58 0.44 1.97
CA LEU A 24 -0.16 -0.80 1.71
C LEU A 24 -1.56 -0.78 2.37
N GLU A 25 -1.69 -0.24 3.58
CA GLU A 25 -2.99 -0.06 4.24
C GLU A 25 -3.90 0.89 3.45
N VAL A 26 -3.35 1.98 2.88
CA VAL A 26 -4.09 2.89 2.01
C VAL A 26 -4.58 2.15 0.75
N LEU A 27 -3.73 1.35 0.10
CA LEU A 27 -4.13 0.55 -1.07
C LEU A 27 -5.26 -0.42 -0.75
N ASP A 28 -5.17 -1.14 0.38
CA ASP A 28 -6.23 -2.08 0.80
C ASP A 28 -7.57 -1.36 1.04
N LEU A 29 -7.54 -0.17 1.65
CA LEU A 29 -8.74 0.63 1.91
C LEU A 29 -9.33 1.17 0.61
N LEU A 30 -8.51 1.67 -0.30
CA LEU A 30 -8.95 2.09 -1.63
C LEU A 30 -9.54 0.92 -2.43
N GLY A 31 -8.96 -0.27 -2.35
CA GLY A 31 -9.51 -1.48 -2.95
C GLY A 31 -10.90 -1.85 -2.41
N ARG A 32 -11.16 -1.64 -1.12
CA ARG A 32 -12.49 -1.83 -0.50
C ARG A 32 -13.50 -0.76 -0.88
N ILE A 33 -13.03 0.47 -1.14
CA ILE A 33 -13.87 1.59 -1.58
C ILE A 33 -14.20 1.47 -3.07
N ASN A 34 -13.32 0.83 -3.85
CA ASN A 34 -13.41 0.74 -5.30
C ASN A 34 -14.81 0.25 -5.76
N PRO A 35 -15.62 1.13 -6.36
CA PRO A 35 -16.99 0.80 -6.74
C PRO A 35 -17.06 -0.24 -7.87
N ALA A 36 -15.96 -0.45 -8.60
CA ALA A 36 -15.87 -1.48 -9.64
C ALA A 36 -15.60 -2.89 -9.07
N ARG A 37 -15.26 -3.01 -7.78
CA ARG A 37 -14.93 -4.28 -7.12
C ARG A 37 -15.79 -4.62 -5.90
N GLY A 38 -16.45 -3.63 -5.28
CA GLY A 38 -17.26 -3.80 -4.08
C GLY A 38 -18.71 -3.34 -4.26
N GLY A 39 -19.66 -3.98 -3.57
CA GLY A 39 -21.09 -3.66 -3.66
C GLY A 39 -21.72 -3.02 -2.41
N GLY A 40 -21.00 -2.97 -1.28
CA GLY A 40 -21.58 -2.56 0.01
C GLY A 40 -21.28 -1.11 0.39
N THR A 41 -22.29 -0.24 0.40
CA THR A 41 -22.16 1.19 0.76
C THR A 41 -21.64 1.41 2.19
N TYR A 42 -22.11 0.62 3.15
CA TYR A 42 -21.65 0.72 4.54
C TYR A 42 -20.18 0.30 4.71
N THR A 43 -19.76 -0.79 4.06
CA THR A 43 -18.37 -1.25 4.09
C THR A 43 -17.44 -0.23 3.44
N GLY A 44 -17.86 0.36 2.31
CA GLY A 44 -17.15 1.46 1.65
C GLY A 44 -17.03 2.69 2.56
N LEU A 45 -18.11 3.08 3.26
CA LEU A 45 -18.08 4.19 4.22
C LEU A 45 -17.07 3.93 5.36
N ARG A 46 -17.07 2.74 5.95
CA ARG A 46 -16.12 2.38 7.02
C ARG A 46 -14.67 2.38 6.53
N ALA A 47 -14.44 1.90 5.31
CA ALA A 47 -13.11 1.94 4.70
C ALA A 47 -12.66 3.39 4.43
N ALA A 48 -13.54 4.25 3.91
CA ALA A 48 -13.25 5.66 3.68
C ALA A 48 -12.95 6.43 4.97
N GLN A 49 -13.65 6.11 6.07
CA GLN A 49 -13.35 6.67 7.39
C GLN A 49 -11.95 6.27 7.89
N ALA A 50 -11.60 4.99 7.76
CA ALA A 50 -10.28 4.50 8.15
C ALA A 50 -9.15 5.07 7.28
N LEU A 51 -9.42 5.34 6.00
CA LEU A 51 -8.45 5.87 5.04
C LEU A 51 -7.83 7.18 5.52
N VAL A 52 -8.61 8.05 6.16
CA VAL A 52 -8.12 9.35 6.67
C VAL A 52 -6.96 9.15 7.64
N THR A 53 -7.08 8.21 8.58
CA THR A 53 -6.04 7.94 9.57
C THR A 53 -4.79 7.35 8.90
N LYS A 54 -4.96 6.45 7.93
CA LYS A 54 -3.81 5.82 7.25
C LYS A 54 -3.09 6.77 6.31
N ALA A 55 -3.83 7.62 5.61
CA ALA A 55 -3.26 8.70 4.81
C ALA A 55 -2.50 9.73 5.67
N ALA A 56 -3.00 10.03 6.87
CA ALA A 56 -2.29 10.88 7.83
C ALA A 56 -0.97 10.24 8.28
N GLY A 57 -0.98 8.95 8.64
CA GLY A 57 0.25 8.21 8.97
C GLY A 57 1.27 8.19 7.82
N LEU A 58 0.80 7.98 6.58
CA LEU A 58 1.65 8.04 5.39
C LEU A 58 2.32 9.42 5.22
N ARG A 59 1.53 10.50 5.37
CA ARG A 59 2.05 11.87 5.35
C ARG A 59 3.08 12.08 6.46
N ASP A 60 2.80 11.61 7.67
CA ASP A 60 3.65 11.83 8.83
C ASP A 60 5.01 11.09 8.70
N ALA A 61 5.01 9.88 8.13
CA ALA A 61 6.23 9.17 7.77
C ALA A 61 7.08 9.97 6.76
N LEU A 62 6.47 10.47 5.69
CA LEU A 62 7.16 11.32 4.70
C LEU A 62 7.67 12.63 5.31
N ALA A 63 6.88 13.26 6.18
CA ALA A 63 7.28 14.48 6.87
C ALA A 63 8.47 14.23 7.80
N LEU A 64 8.50 13.09 8.50
CA LEU A 64 9.63 12.71 9.34
C LEU A 64 10.92 12.54 8.52
N MET A 65 10.85 11.85 7.39
CA MET A 65 11.98 11.68 6.47
C MET A 65 12.47 13.04 5.98
N HIS A 66 11.56 13.89 5.50
CA HIS A 66 11.89 15.23 5.03
C HIS A 66 12.54 16.09 6.11
N ASN A 67 12.01 16.08 7.34
CA ASN A 67 12.56 16.84 8.47
C ASN A 67 13.96 16.37 8.89
N ARG A 68 14.35 15.13 8.57
CA ARG A 68 15.71 14.62 8.75
C ARG A 68 16.67 14.99 7.62
N GLY A 69 16.17 15.69 6.60
CA GLY A 69 16.94 16.04 5.41
C GLY A 69 16.97 14.93 4.35
N GLU A 70 16.16 13.88 4.49
CA GLU A 70 16.01 12.86 3.45
C GLU A 70 15.17 13.44 2.31
N SER A 71 15.79 13.71 1.16
CA SER A 71 15.14 14.31 -0.01
C SER A 71 14.73 13.30 -1.08
N GLU A 72 15.21 12.06 -0.98
CA GLU A 72 14.98 11.01 -1.96
C GLU A 72 14.58 9.70 -1.28
N LEU A 73 13.76 8.92 -1.98
CA LEU A 73 13.39 7.56 -1.57
C LEU A 73 14.30 6.55 -2.25
N HIS A 74 14.79 5.55 -1.50
CA HIS A 74 15.55 4.41 -2.05
C HIS A 74 14.65 3.49 -2.89
N ARG A 75 14.32 3.92 -4.11
CA ARG A 75 13.30 3.31 -4.97
C ARG A 75 13.51 1.81 -5.17
N GLU A 76 14.75 1.36 -5.38
CA GLU A 76 15.05 -0.07 -5.59
C GLU A 76 14.72 -0.91 -4.35
N THR A 77 15.14 -0.46 -3.17
CA THR A 77 14.87 -1.11 -1.88
C THR A 77 13.37 -1.16 -1.61
N LEU A 78 12.68 -0.02 -1.74
CA LEU A 78 11.24 0.07 -1.50
C LEU A 78 10.45 -0.79 -2.50
N THR A 79 10.84 -0.83 -3.77
CA THR A 79 10.21 -1.69 -4.78
C THR A 79 10.35 -3.16 -4.41
N ARG A 80 11.53 -3.58 -3.96
CA ARG A 80 11.76 -4.97 -3.52
C ARG A 80 10.90 -5.30 -2.29
N ALA A 81 10.83 -4.40 -1.32
CA ALA A 81 9.99 -4.56 -0.14
C ALA A 81 8.50 -4.66 -0.52
N LEU A 82 8.00 -3.79 -1.41
CA LEU A 82 6.62 -3.87 -1.90
C LEU A 82 6.33 -5.20 -2.58
N ARG A 83 7.24 -5.75 -3.40
CA ARG A 83 7.05 -7.06 -4.02
C ARG A 83 6.96 -8.19 -3.00
N VAL A 84 7.83 -8.18 -1.99
CA VAL A 84 7.81 -9.17 -0.90
C VAL A 84 6.53 -9.07 -0.08
N LEU A 85 6.00 -7.85 0.12
CA LEU A 85 4.81 -7.57 0.92
C LEU A 85 3.50 -7.58 0.12
N ASP A 86 3.53 -8.17 -1.07
CA ASP A 86 2.37 -8.36 -1.95
C ASP A 86 1.73 -7.03 -2.42
N GLY A 87 2.56 -6.02 -2.60
CA GLY A 87 2.18 -4.68 -3.04
C GLY A 87 1.63 -4.64 -4.47
N GLU A 88 2.11 -5.51 -5.36
CA GLU A 88 1.59 -5.60 -6.74
C GLU A 88 0.12 -6.02 -6.75
N ARG A 89 -0.24 -7.06 -5.97
CA ARG A 89 -1.65 -7.50 -5.83
C ARG A 89 -2.51 -6.38 -5.27
N ARG A 90 -2.07 -5.72 -4.19
CA ARG A 90 -2.84 -4.65 -3.53
C ARG A 90 -3.02 -3.43 -4.41
N ALA A 91 -1.99 -3.03 -5.16
CA ALA A 91 -2.09 -1.94 -6.12
C ALA A 91 -3.12 -2.23 -7.23
N GLY A 92 -3.21 -3.48 -7.68
CA GLY A 92 -4.22 -3.94 -8.65
C GLY A 92 -5.67 -3.86 -8.15
N LEU A 93 -5.90 -3.80 -6.83
CA LEU A 93 -7.25 -3.65 -6.27
C LEU A 93 -7.83 -2.25 -6.50
N VAL A 94 -6.98 -1.24 -6.73
CA VAL A 94 -7.42 0.15 -6.92
C VAL A 94 -7.87 0.39 -8.37
N THR A 95 -7.41 -0.42 -9.32
CA THR A 95 -7.79 -0.29 -10.73
C THR A 95 -9.17 -0.86 -10.99
N VAL A 96 -9.82 -0.37 -12.05
CA VAL A 96 -11.00 -1.02 -12.63
C VAL A 96 -10.58 -2.42 -13.11
N PRO A 97 -11.33 -3.48 -12.79
CA PRO A 97 -11.08 -4.80 -13.36
C PRO A 97 -11.13 -4.73 -14.89
N PRO A 98 -10.31 -5.53 -15.61
CA PRO A 98 -10.50 -5.67 -17.05
C PRO A 98 -11.91 -6.20 -17.33
N ASP A 99 -12.47 -5.88 -18.49
CA ASP A 99 -13.69 -6.51 -18.96
C ASP A 99 -13.43 -8.02 -19.01
N GLU A 100 -14.22 -8.81 -18.28
CA GLU A 100 -14.26 -10.24 -18.50
C GLU A 100 -14.88 -10.42 -19.89
N ASP A 101 -14.12 -10.92 -20.86
CA ASP A 101 -14.67 -11.29 -22.17
C ASP A 101 -15.83 -12.27 -21.93
N VAL A 102 -17.07 -11.78 -22.04
CA VAL A 102 -18.32 -12.56 -21.98
C VAL A 102 -18.60 -13.19 -23.34
#